data_AF-A0A2X1QLZ4-F1
#
_entry.id   AF-A0A2X1QLZ4-F1
#
_cell.length_a   1.000
_cell.length_b   1.000
_cell.length_c   1.000
_cell.angle_alpha   90.00
_cell.angle_beta   90.00
_cell.angle_gamma   90.00
#
_symmetry.space_group_name_H-M   'P 1'
#
loop_
_entity.id
_entity.type
_entity.pdbx_description
1 polymer ?
#
loop_
_entity_poly.entity_id
_entity_poly.type
_entity_poly.pdbx_seq_one_letter_code
_entity_poly.pdbx_strand_id
1 'polypeptide(L)'
;MYIRSDLRINIGKDVSLDAYGLKTNLDGLLSVKQDKGNLGLFGQINLTKGRYASFGQDLLIRKGLISFSGQATQPTLNIEAIRNPETMEDSKITAGVRVIGIADSPEVTIFSEPSKPQDQALSYLLTGRSLESSGEVGSTGSVGAALIGLGISKSGKLVGSIGEVFWYSRLKPWYIWRGR
;
A
#
# COMPACT_ATOMS: atom_id res chain seq x y z
N MET A 1 36.21 -25.35 -17.75
CA MET A 1 36.24 -25.49 -16.28
C MET A 1 34.94 -24.94 -15.74
N TYR A 2 34.13 -25.73 -15.03
CA TYR A 2 32.88 -25.24 -14.44
C TYR A 2 33.16 -24.76 -13.03
N ILE A 3 32.71 -23.55 -12.70
CA ILE A 3 32.77 -23.03 -11.32
C ILE A 3 31.62 -23.68 -10.54
N ARG A 4 31.97 -24.27 -9.40
CA ARG A 4 31.01 -24.76 -8.41
C ARG A 4 31.11 -23.89 -7.17
N SER A 5 29.96 -23.46 -6.65
CA SER A 5 29.90 -22.65 -5.44
C SER A 5 28.73 -23.10 -4.57
N ASP A 6 28.98 -23.18 -3.27
CA ASP A 6 27.95 -23.39 -2.24
C ASP A 6 28.15 -22.27 -1.21
N LEU A 7 27.23 -21.31 -1.22
CA LEU A 7 27.28 -20.13 -0.36
C LEU A 7 26.07 -20.17 0.55
N ARG A 8 26.28 -20.00 1.85
CA ARG A 8 25.20 -19.81 2.82
C ARG A 8 25.12 -18.34 3.21
N ILE A 9 23.94 -17.77 3.04
CA ILE A 9 23.64 -16.38 3.35
C ILE A 9 22.70 -16.39 4.55
N ASN A 10 23.19 -15.91 5.69
CA ASN A 10 22.36 -15.68 6.86
C ASN A 10 21.84 -14.24 6.83
N ILE A 11 20.53 -14.08 6.71
CA ILE A 11 19.85 -12.78 6.74
C ILE A 11 19.58 -12.45 8.21
N GLY A 12 20.40 -11.54 8.74
CA GLY A 12 20.30 -11.05 10.11
C GLY A 12 19.16 -10.05 10.31
N LYS A 13 19.07 -9.47 11.51
CA LYS A 13 17.95 -8.62 11.94
C LYS A 13 17.94 -7.20 11.34
N ASP A 14 19.07 -6.78 10.76
CA ASP A 14 19.29 -5.43 10.24
C ASP A 14 19.16 -5.35 8.72
N VAL A 15 18.51 -6.35 8.11
CA VAL A 15 18.20 -6.34 6.68
C VAL A 15 16.77 -5.85 6.49
N SER A 16 16.61 -4.76 5.73
CA SER A 16 15.31 -4.18 5.39
C SER A 16 15.12 -4.14 3.88
N LEU A 17 13.88 -4.33 3.44
CA LEU A 17 13.43 -4.22 2.07
C LEU A 17 12.45 -3.04 1.96
N ASP A 18 12.69 -2.15 1.00
CA ASP A 18 11.77 -1.08 0.59
C ASP A 18 11.61 -1.14 -0.93
N ALA A 19 10.53 -1.77 -1.38
CA ALA A 19 10.28 -1.98 -2.81
C ALA A 19 8.78 -2.16 -3.10
N TYR A 20 8.31 -1.58 -4.21
CA TYR A 20 6.93 -1.73 -4.70
C TYR A 20 5.84 -1.41 -3.65
N GLY A 21 6.14 -0.49 -2.72
CA GLY A 21 5.25 -0.12 -1.62
C GLY A 21 5.32 -1.03 -0.39
N LEU A 22 6.07 -2.13 -0.44
CA LEU A 22 6.38 -2.96 0.72
C LEU A 22 7.61 -2.43 1.45
N LYS A 23 7.45 -2.15 2.74
CA LYS A 23 8.55 -1.89 3.69
C LYS A 23 8.56 -2.97 4.75
N THR A 24 9.62 -3.74 4.86
CA THR A 24 9.70 -4.85 5.83
C THR A 24 11.12 -5.14 6.23
N ASN A 25 11.30 -5.70 7.42
CA ASN A 25 12.55 -6.36 7.76
C ASN A 25 12.53 -7.79 7.23
N LEU A 26 13.71 -8.32 6.95
CA LEU A 26 13.92 -9.67 6.46
C LEU A 26 14.76 -10.43 7.48
N ASP A 27 14.44 -11.70 7.69
CA ASP A 27 15.29 -12.64 8.42
C ASP A 27 15.22 -14.01 7.75
N GLY A 28 16.24 -14.85 7.94
CA GLY A 28 16.23 -16.22 7.45
C GLY A 28 17.57 -16.70 6.93
N LEU A 29 17.56 -17.86 6.29
CA LEU A 29 18.76 -18.52 5.79
C LEU A 29 18.54 -18.95 4.36
N LEU A 30 19.45 -18.53 3.49
CA LEU A 30 19.49 -18.92 2.09
C LEU A 30 20.78 -19.68 1.79
N SER A 31 20.69 -20.63 0.88
CA SER A 31 21.81 -21.36 0.31
C SER A 31 21.78 -21.18 -1.20
N VAL A 32 22.84 -20.57 -1.73
CA VAL A 32 23.05 -20.40 -3.17
C VAL A 32 23.98 -21.51 -3.61
N LYS A 33 23.49 -22.36 -4.50
CA LYS A 33 24.26 -23.46 -5.10
C LYS A 33 24.40 -23.21 -6.58
N GLN A 34 25.63 -23.18 -7.07
CA GLN A 34 25.92 -23.07 -8.49
C GLN A 34 26.64 -24.33 -8.96
N ASP A 35 26.08 -25.01 -9.96
CA ASP A 35 26.72 -26.16 -10.63
C ASP A 35 26.44 -26.12 -12.13
N LYS A 36 27.49 -26.29 -12.93
CA LYS A 36 27.42 -26.33 -14.41
C LYS A 36 26.66 -25.16 -15.04
N GLY A 37 26.76 -23.97 -14.45
CA GLY A 37 26.11 -22.74 -14.93
C GLY A 37 24.67 -22.54 -14.43
N ASN A 38 24.09 -23.51 -13.72
CA ASN A 38 22.77 -23.35 -13.10
C ASN A 38 22.93 -22.80 -11.68
N LEU A 39 22.23 -21.70 -11.40
CA LEU A 39 22.14 -21.11 -10.06
C LEU A 39 20.84 -21.56 -9.39
N GLY A 40 20.97 -22.27 -8.28
CA GLY A 40 19.89 -22.72 -7.43
C GLY A 40 19.87 -21.97 -6.11
N LEU A 41 18.71 -21.41 -5.74
CA LEU A 41 18.50 -20.77 -4.44
C LEU A 41 17.59 -21.64 -3.57
N PHE A 42 18.02 -21.92 -2.35
CA PHE A 42 17.30 -22.77 -1.40
C PHE A 42 17.19 -22.09 -0.05
N GLY A 43 16.11 -22.34 0.68
CA GLY A 43 15.94 -21.84 2.04
C GLY A 43 14.72 -20.96 2.17
N GLN A 44 14.70 -20.12 3.20
CA GLN A 44 13.52 -19.38 3.59
C GLN A 44 13.87 -17.96 4.04
N ILE A 45 13.01 -17.02 3.68
CA ILE A 45 13.04 -15.63 4.15
C ILE A 45 11.70 -15.35 4.83
N ASN A 46 11.76 -14.82 6.04
CA ASN A 46 10.61 -14.27 6.73
C ASN A 46 10.57 -12.75 6.57
N LEU A 47 9.38 -12.22 6.39
CA LEU A 47 9.08 -10.80 6.42
C LEU A 47 8.60 -10.47 7.83
N THR A 48 9.36 -9.66 8.55
CA THR A 48 9.02 -9.23 9.92
C THR A 48 8.78 -7.73 9.97
N LYS A 49 7.80 -7.31 10.79
CA LYS A 49 7.41 -5.91 10.95
C LYS A 49 7.12 -5.21 9.61
N GLY A 50 6.47 -5.94 8.69
CA GLY A 50 6.20 -5.45 7.35
C GLY A 50 4.97 -4.56 7.28
N ARG A 51 5.00 -3.57 6.39
CA ARG A 51 3.89 -2.69 6.03
C ARG A 51 3.88 -2.51 4.52
N TYR A 52 2.72 -2.72 3.91
CA TYR A 52 2.48 -2.49 2.49
C TYR A 52 1.58 -1.26 2.34
N ALA A 53 2.15 -0.19 1.78
CA ALA A 53 1.50 1.08 1.54
C ALA A 53 1.52 1.41 0.05
N SER A 54 0.49 1.00 -0.68
CA SER A 54 0.36 1.25 -2.11
C SER A 54 -1.12 1.33 -2.53
N PHE A 55 -1.42 2.00 -3.64
CA PHE A 55 -2.78 2.17 -4.15
C PHE A 55 -3.79 2.72 -3.12
N GLY A 56 -3.31 3.59 -2.21
CA GLY A 56 -4.12 4.14 -1.12
C GLY A 56 -4.49 3.12 -0.03
N GLN A 57 -3.93 1.91 -0.08
CA GLN A 57 -4.12 0.87 0.92
C GLN A 57 -2.97 0.90 1.92
N ASP A 58 -3.30 0.62 3.17
CA ASP A 58 -2.35 0.52 4.28
C ASP A 58 -2.51 -0.82 4.99
N LEU A 59 -1.66 -1.77 4.63
CA LEU A 59 -1.73 -3.15 5.13
C LEU A 59 -0.51 -3.48 6.00
N LEU A 60 -0.74 -4.10 7.13
CA LEU A 60 0.26 -4.62 8.05
C LEU A 60 0.49 -6.10 7.75
N ILE A 61 1.74 -6.49 7.48
CA ILE A 61 2.11 -7.88 7.25
C ILE A 61 2.14 -8.60 8.61
N ARG A 62 1.23 -9.57 8.81
CA ARG A 62 1.21 -10.43 10.01
C ARG A 62 2.10 -11.64 9.85
N LYS A 63 2.11 -12.20 8.65
CA LYS A 63 2.90 -13.37 8.28
C LYS A 63 3.46 -13.12 6.90
N GLY A 64 4.75 -13.32 6.73
CA GLY A 64 5.34 -13.32 5.39
C GLY A 64 6.44 -14.36 5.36
N LEU A 65 6.21 -15.46 4.66
CA LEU A 65 7.20 -16.50 4.43
C LEU A 65 7.40 -16.65 2.94
N ILE A 66 8.66 -16.59 2.52
CA ILE A 66 9.09 -16.80 1.14
C ILE A 66 10.04 -17.99 1.17
N SER A 67 9.67 -19.07 0.49
CA SER A 67 10.47 -20.30 0.42
C SER A 67 11.06 -20.49 -0.97
N PHE A 68 12.34 -20.81 -1.02
CA PHE A 68 13.08 -21.08 -2.25
C PHE A 68 13.45 -22.56 -2.30
N SER A 69 13.20 -23.20 -3.45
CA SER A 69 13.37 -24.64 -3.68
C SER A 69 14.23 -24.97 -4.92
N GLY A 70 15.03 -24.00 -5.37
CA GLY A 70 15.93 -24.13 -6.52
C GLY A 70 15.80 -22.93 -7.44
N GLN A 71 14.62 -22.67 -8.00
CA GLN A 71 14.44 -21.53 -8.90
C GLN A 71 14.34 -20.23 -8.13
N ALA A 72 15.32 -19.34 -8.30
CA ALA A 72 15.36 -18.05 -7.61
C ALA A 72 14.21 -17.11 -8.03
N THR A 73 13.70 -17.26 -9.25
CA THR A 73 12.59 -16.45 -9.79
C THR A 73 11.21 -16.95 -9.37
N GLN A 74 11.08 -18.20 -8.93
CA GLN A 74 9.81 -18.84 -8.59
C GLN A 74 9.75 -19.28 -7.11
N PRO A 75 9.90 -18.37 -6.13
CA PRO A 75 9.69 -18.73 -4.75
C PRO A 75 8.22 -19.04 -4.47
N THR A 76 7.99 -19.87 -3.46
CA THR A 76 6.66 -20.06 -2.88
C THR A 76 6.41 -18.99 -1.83
N LEU A 77 5.33 -18.25 -2.00
CA LEU A 77 4.85 -17.20 -1.12
C LEU A 77 3.81 -17.78 -0.15
N ASN A 78 3.86 -17.33 1.09
CA ASN A 78 2.81 -17.49 2.10
C ASN A 78 2.79 -16.21 2.92
N ILE A 79 2.01 -15.24 2.46
CA ILE A 79 1.95 -13.89 3.01
C ILE A 79 0.52 -13.61 3.45
N GLU A 80 0.37 -13.06 4.65
CA GLU A 80 -0.88 -12.58 5.20
C GLU A 80 -0.70 -11.13 5.64
N ALA A 81 -1.55 -10.26 5.11
CA ALA A 81 -1.58 -8.86 5.44
C ALA A 81 -2.98 -8.45 5.88
N ILE A 82 -3.09 -7.62 6.90
CA ILE A 82 -4.36 -7.07 7.38
C ILE A 82 -4.36 -5.56 7.21
N ARG A 83 -5.52 -4.98 6.96
CA ARG A 83 -5.64 -3.52 6.97
C ARG A 83 -5.36 -2.98 8.36
N ASN A 84 -4.71 -1.81 8.43
CA ASN A 84 -4.40 -1.18 9.71
C ASN A 84 -5.70 -0.90 10.49
N PRO A 85 -5.91 -1.49 11.69
CA PRO A 85 -7.13 -1.33 12.47
C PRO A 85 -7.39 0.11 12.91
N GLU A 86 -6.36 0.97 12.95
CA GLU A 86 -6.49 2.41 13.24
C GLU A 86 -7.23 3.17 12.14
N THR A 87 -7.26 2.62 10.92
CA THR A 87 -7.91 3.24 9.74
C THR A 87 -9.28 2.64 9.44
N MET A 88 -9.76 1.74 10.30
CA MET A 88 -11.07 1.09 10.17
C MET A 88 -12.13 1.88 10.93
N GLU A 89 -13.34 1.95 10.37
CA GLU A 89 -14.51 2.52 11.07
C GLU A 89 -14.86 1.69 12.31
N ASP A 90 -14.77 0.37 12.17
CA ASP A 90 -14.91 -0.59 13.26
C ASP A 90 -13.57 -1.29 13.56
N SER A 91 -12.90 -0.88 14.64
CA SER A 91 -11.65 -1.54 15.10
C SER A 91 -11.84 -3.00 15.54
N LYS A 92 -13.10 -3.47 15.62
CA LYS A 92 -13.43 -4.88 15.92
C LYS A 92 -13.41 -5.78 14.69
N ILE A 93 -13.36 -5.21 13.48
CA ILE A 93 -13.36 -5.96 12.22
C ILE A 93 -11.97 -5.89 11.60
N THR A 94 -11.35 -7.04 11.39
CA THR A 94 -10.06 -7.16 10.70
C THR A 94 -10.32 -7.69 9.30
N ALA A 95 -10.13 -6.87 8.27
CA ALA A 95 -10.11 -7.34 6.89
C ALA A 95 -8.66 -7.52 6.43
N GLY A 96 -8.40 -8.58 5.68
CA GLY A 96 -7.05 -8.92 5.24
C GLY A 96 -7.02 -9.67 3.92
N VAL A 97 -5.82 -9.81 3.41
CA VAL A 97 -5.49 -10.54 2.20
C VAL A 97 -4.43 -11.60 2.52
N ARG A 98 -4.60 -12.77 1.93
CA ARG A 98 -3.68 -13.88 2.02
C ARG A 98 -3.23 -14.26 0.61
N VAL A 99 -1.92 -14.36 0.43
CA VAL A 99 -1.26 -14.64 -0.84
C VAL A 99 -0.45 -15.92 -0.65
N ILE A 100 -0.86 -17.00 -1.32
CA ILE A 100 -0.24 -18.33 -1.22
C ILE A 100 0.09 -18.85 -2.62
N GLY A 101 1.22 -19.55 -2.77
CA GLY A 101 1.56 -20.24 -4.02
C GLY A 101 2.84 -19.70 -4.63
N ILE A 102 3.11 -20.05 -5.89
CA ILE A 102 4.32 -19.59 -6.59
C ILE A 102 4.21 -18.11 -6.96
N ALA A 103 5.33 -17.39 -6.93
CA ALA A 103 5.33 -15.94 -7.20
C ALA A 103 4.79 -15.54 -8.59
N ASP A 104 4.89 -16.43 -9.59
CA ASP A 104 4.37 -16.18 -10.94
C ASP A 104 2.85 -16.37 -11.05
N SER A 105 2.27 -17.17 -10.16
CA SER A 105 0.82 -17.45 -10.15
C SER A 105 0.36 -17.66 -8.70
N PRO A 106 0.37 -16.59 -7.90
CA PRO A 106 -0.08 -16.66 -6.52
C PRO A 106 -1.60 -16.71 -6.47
N GLU A 107 -2.13 -17.53 -5.57
CA GLU A 107 -3.52 -17.52 -5.16
C GLU A 107 -3.73 -16.41 -4.13
N VAL A 108 -4.64 -15.49 -4.44
CA VAL A 108 -4.98 -14.36 -3.56
C VAL A 108 -6.38 -14.57 -3.01
N THR A 109 -6.48 -14.66 -1.69
CA THR A 109 -7.74 -14.83 -0.95
C THR A 109 -7.96 -13.65 -0.01
N ILE A 110 -9.19 -13.13 0.00
CA ILE A 110 -9.60 -12.05 0.89
C ILE A 110 -10.35 -12.67 2.06
N PHE A 111 -10.03 -12.23 3.28
CA PHE A 111 -10.68 -12.72 4.49
C PHE A 111 -11.07 -11.55 5.40
N SER A 112 -11.98 -11.84 6.32
CA SER A 112 -12.35 -10.92 7.40
C SER A 112 -12.53 -11.68 8.71
N GLU A 113 -12.26 -11.02 9.82
CA GLU A 113 -12.50 -11.51 11.17
C GLU A 113 -13.34 -10.45 11.90
N PRO A 114 -14.60 -10.75 12.27
CA PRO A 114 -15.32 -12.02 12.08
C PRO A 114 -15.60 -12.34 10.59
N SER A 115 -15.72 -13.63 10.26
CA SER A 115 -15.91 -14.10 8.88
C SER A 115 -17.17 -13.51 8.25
N LYS A 116 -16.98 -12.62 7.28
CA LYS A 116 -18.03 -12.04 6.43
C LYS A 116 -17.99 -12.65 5.02
N PRO A 117 -19.12 -12.56 4.28
CA PRO A 117 -19.14 -12.79 2.84
C PRO A 117 -18.02 -12.00 2.10
N GLN A 118 -17.50 -12.59 1.01
CA GLN A 118 -16.28 -12.09 0.34
C GLN A 118 -16.43 -10.67 -0.23
N ASP A 119 -17.62 -10.33 -0.71
CA ASP A 119 -18.01 -8.99 -1.17
C ASP A 119 -17.92 -7.95 -0.04
N GLN A 120 -18.43 -8.29 1.15
CA GLN A 120 -18.32 -7.44 2.33
C GLN A 120 -16.86 -7.32 2.78
N ALA A 121 -16.11 -8.43 2.82
CA ALA A 121 -14.70 -8.43 3.20
C ALA A 121 -13.85 -7.54 2.26
N LEU A 122 -14.12 -7.58 0.96
CA LEU A 122 -13.49 -6.71 -0.03
C LEU A 122 -13.87 -5.24 0.18
N SER A 123 -15.13 -4.94 0.46
CA SER A 123 -15.57 -3.57 0.77
C SER A 123 -14.84 -3.01 1.98
N TYR A 124 -14.76 -3.77 3.07
CA TYR A 124 -13.99 -3.38 4.25
C TYR A 124 -12.51 -3.21 3.94
N LEU A 125 -11.93 -4.09 3.10
CA LEU A 125 -10.53 -3.97 2.71
C LEU A 125 -10.27 -2.70 1.90
N LEU A 126 -11.11 -2.39 0.91
CA LEU A 126 -10.90 -1.24 0.01
C LEU A 126 -11.31 0.10 0.63
N THR A 127 -12.44 0.13 1.34
CA THR A 127 -13.11 1.36 1.80
C THR A 127 -13.13 1.53 3.32
N GLY A 128 -12.81 0.50 4.09
CA GLY A 128 -12.89 0.52 5.55
C GLY A 128 -14.30 0.39 6.14
N ARG A 129 -15.33 0.18 5.30
CA ARG A 129 -16.76 0.13 5.69
C ARG A 129 -17.54 -0.96 4.94
N SER A 130 -18.68 -1.36 5.48
CA SER A 130 -19.58 -2.35 4.86
C SER A 130 -20.32 -1.79 3.64
N LEU A 131 -20.60 -2.66 2.67
CA LEU A 131 -21.53 -2.40 1.56
C LEU A 131 -22.98 -2.18 2.05
N GLU A 132 -23.34 -2.76 3.20
CA GLU A 132 -24.69 -2.66 3.76
C GLU A 132 -25.04 -1.21 4.14
N SER A 133 -24.04 -0.40 4.53
CA SER A 133 -24.22 1.05 4.71
C SER A 133 -24.50 1.81 3.40
N SER A 134 -24.20 1.21 2.24
CA SER A 134 -24.50 1.79 0.92
C SER A 134 -25.90 1.41 0.43
N GLY A 135 -26.57 0.47 1.09
CA GLY A 135 -27.97 0.09 0.84
C GLY A 135 -28.99 0.96 1.58
N GLU A 136 -28.54 1.75 2.55
CA GLU A 136 -29.37 2.74 3.26
C GLU A 136 -29.13 4.17 2.73
N VAL A 137 -28.91 4.31 1.42
CA VAL A 137 -29.23 5.56 0.71
C VAL A 137 -30.70 5.51 0.26
N GLY A 138 -31.56 5.23 1.23
CA GLY A 138 -33.02 5.31 1.13
C GLY A 138 -33.57 6.67 1.56
N SER A 139 -32.73 7.71 1.62
CA SER A 139 -33.17 9.10 1.69
C SER A 139 -32.65 9.86 0.48
N THR A 140 -33.47 9.83 -0.55
CA THR A 140 -33.56 10.81 -1.62
C THR A 140 -33.04 12.19 -1.19
N GLY A 141 -31.84 12.59 -1.66
CA GLY A 141 -31.55 14.01 -1.90
C GLY A 141 -30.28 14.68 -1.36
N SER A 142 -29.39 14.07 -0.55
CA SER A 142 -28.32 14.87 0.11
C SER A 142 -26.85 14.54 -0.21
N VAL A 143 -26.50 13.35 -0.74
CA VAL A 143 -25.08 13.01 -0.97
C VAL A 143 -24.51 13.61 -2.27
N GLY A 144 -25.37 13.91 -3.26
CA GLY A 144 -24.95 14.61 -4.48
C GLY A 144 -24.56 16.08 -4.26
N ALA A 145 -25.06 16.72 -3.20
CA ALA A 145 -24.81 18.15 -2.95
C ALA A 145 -23.47 18.43 -2.25
N ALA A 146 -22.94 17.48 -1.46
CA ALA A 146 -21.69 17.68 -0.72
C ALA A 146 -20.45 17.70 -1.63
N LEU A 147 -20.44 16.93 -2.72
CA LEU A 147 -19.37 16.93 -3.71
C LEU A 147 -19.34 18.19 -4.59
N ILE A 148 -20.49 18.86 -4.75
CA ILE A 148 -20.61 20.09 -5.54
C ILE A 148 -20.16 21.32 -4.73
N GLY A 149 -20.32 21.33 -3.40
CA GLY A 149 -19.89 22.44 -2.54
C GLY A 149 -18.38 22.71 -2.50
N LEU A 150 -17.55 21.67 -2.64
CA LEU A 150 -16.09 21.82 -2.63
C LEU A 150 -15.51 22.20 -4.00
N GLY A 151 -16.17 21.82 -5.10
CA GLY A 151 -15.76 22.18 -6.46
C GLY A 151 -16.13 23.61 -6.85
N ILE A 152 -17.26 24.13 -6.38
CA ILE A 152 -17.72 25.50 -6.71
C ILE A 152 -17.03 26.57 -5.84
N SER A 153 -16.43 26.21 -4.71
CA SER A 153 -15.65 27.14 -3.87
C SER A 153 -14.40 27.71 -4.56
N LYS A 154 -13.96 27.14 -5.69
CA LYS A 154 -12.84 27.64 -6.50
C LYS A 154 -13.24 28.35 -7.81
N SER A 155 -14.52 28.34 -8.20
CA SER A 155 -14.97 28.98 -9.43
C SER A 155 -16.46 29.35 -9.34
N GLY A 156 -16.78 30.60 -8.99
CA GLY A 156 -18.14 31.14 -9.19
C GLY A 156 -18.81 31.83 -8.01
N LYS A 157 -18.10 32.68 -7.25
CA LYS A 157 -18.73 33.78 -6.50
C LYS A 157 -17.94 35.08 -6.67
N LEU A 158 -17.95 35.59 -7.89
CA LEU A 158 -17.80 37.01 -8.21
C LEU A 158 -19.20 37.61 -8.40
N VAL A 159 -19.99 37.71 -7.33
CA VAL A 159 -21.15 38.63 -7.27
C VAL A 159 -21.35 39.04 -5.82
N GLY A 160 -21.30 40.35 -5.58
CA GLY A 160 -22.01 40.97 -4.46
C GLY A 160 -21.15 41.33 -3.25
N SER A 161 -20.20 42.25 -3.41
CA SER A 161 -20.11 43.45 -2.56
C SER A 161 -18.95 44.32 -3.03
N ILE A 162 -19.27 45.24 -3.95
CA ILE A 162 -18.48 46.45 -4.15
C ILE A 162 -18.97 47.42 -3.06
N GLY A 163 -18.21 47.51 -1.99
CA GLY A 163 -18.21 48.67 -1.10
C GLY A 163 -16.83 49.29 -1.22
N GLU A 164 -16.76 50.49 -1.80
CA GLU A 164 -15.63 51.41 -1.69
C GLU A 164 -15.19 51.49 -0.22
N VAL A 165 -13.95 51.76 0.16
CA VAL A 165 -12.96 52.75 -0.25
C VAL A 165 -11.69 52.21 0.45
N PHE A 166 -10.48 52.33 -0.05
CA PHE A 166 -9.58 53.40 0.37
C PHE A 166 -8.25 53.15 -0.32
N TRP A 167 -7.95 54.11 -1.19
CA TRP A 167 -6.65 54.41 -1.72
C TRP A 167 -5.58 54.49 -0.62
N TYR A 168 -4.42 53.90 -0.86
CA TYR A 168 -3.18 54.68 -0.86
C TYR A 168 -2.18 53.98 -1.77
N SER A 169 -2.05 54.58 -2.95
CA SER A 169 -0.82 54.58 -3.73
C SER A 169 0.41 54.79 -2.86
N ARG A 170 1.59 54.31 -3.29
CA ARG A 170 2.66 55.19 -3.82
C ARG A 170 4.07 54.58 -3.64
N LEU A 171 4.69 54.23 -4.78
CA LEU A 171 6.13 54.32 -5.15
C LEU A 171 7.13 53.33 -4.51
N LYS A 172 8.17 52.80 -5.17
CA LYS A 172 8.77 52.95 -6.52
C LYS A 172 9.57 51.66 -6.85
N PRO A 173 9.87 51.40 -8.14
CA PRO A 173 10.55 50.19 -8.62
C PRO A 173 12.04 50.44 -8.93
N TRP A 174 12.97 49.58 -8.50
CA TRP A 174 14.35 49.56 -9.01
C TRP A 174 14.99 48.18 -8.77
N TYR A 175 15.18 47.37 -9.82
CA TYR A 175 16.50 47.04 -10.40
C TYR A 175 16.36 45.93 -11.46
N ILE A 176 16.78 46.27 -12.69
CA ILE A 176 16.92 45.38 -13.84
C ILE A 176 18.38 44.89 -13.91
N TRP A 177 18.55 43.64 -14.33
CA TRP A 177 19.79 42.93 -14.69
C TRP A 177 20.62 43.60 -15.81
N ARG A 178 21.97 43.57 -15.70
CA ARG A 178 22.91 43.05 -16.74
C ARG A 178 24.37 43.17 -16.29
N GLY A 179 25.16 42.17 -16.64
CA GLY A 179 26.55 42.03 -16.19
C GLY A 179 27.62 42.72 -17.03
N ARG A 180 28.85 42.54 -16.56
CA ARG A 180 30.06 42.23 -17.32
C ARG A 180 31.07 41.63 -16.35
#